data_AF-A0A3D9FGF5-F1
#
_entry.id   AF-A0A3D9FGF5-F1
#
_cell.length_a   1.000
_cell.length_b   1.000
_cell.length_c   1.000
_cell.angle_alpha   90.00
_cell.angle_beta   90.00
_cell.angle_gamma   90.00
#
_symmetry.space_group_name_H-M   'P 1'
#
loop_
_entity.id
_entity.type
_entity.pdbx_description
1 polymer ?
#
loop_
_entity_poly.entity_id
_entity_poly.type
_entity_poly.pdbx_seq_one_letter_code
_entity_poly.pdbx_strand_id
1 'polypeptide(L)'
;MLELNHLKYRRAGWKGPRNTPVYPTDEIVNLTSLDVFRTGHPIEGYKRLLAEAPVYWQEEPQEAEPGYWAVSRYSDVKTISKKPEIFSSQKAGVNIALGDPDNMHPLLSPGALDNMIALDGEPHVELRRQHMPFFTPSYIAQLKEKVDAKVGEMLDELATKAPHCNFVDEFAAQLPLFTLAELLGVDQADRPKLVQWMTDLEMASYFGSVREGLLAPTPELLEAYNGWEDRIAEFFAYGTAQIEDRQKTPRDDLMSAIANAVVDGGPQPDMYLKGAWQLIFIAGNDTTRNSMSGMMKLLTENPDQKAKLLDNPNLLPNAIQEAIRLVSPVIHMKRIVMEDTEVGGQPLSEGEKVVMYYGAANRDPAMFENPHAFDIERKNADRNLAFGFGTHVCLGRQIALMQLESAYRQLLARFPDMVMDGEMVCAPNNFVHAITEMPVSFKG
;
A
#
# COMPACT_ATOMS: atom_id res chain seq x y z
N MET A 1 22.90 -17.01 8.28
CA MET A 1 23.02 -15.62 7.78
C MET A 1 21.99 -15.50 6.69
N LEU A 2 21.09 -14.54 6.83
CA LEU A 2 19.98 -14.33 5.90
C LEU A 2 20.50 -14.11 4.47
N GLU A 3 20.06 -14.94 3.54
CA GLU A 3 20.46 -14.83 2.13
C GLU A 3 19.63 -13.77 1.41
N LEU A 4 20.23 -13.12 0.40
CA LEU A 4 19.60 -12.09 -0.42
C LEU A 4 18.62 -12.74 -1.41
N ASN A 5 17.35 -12.35 -1.35
CA ASN A 5 16.29 -12.92 -2.19
C ASN A 5 16.47 -12.50 -3.65
N HIS A 6 16.86 -11.24 -3.89
CA HIS A 6 17.05 -10.74 -5.26
C HIS A 6 18.11 -11.52 -6.05
N LEU A 7 19.11 -12.10 -5.40
CA LEU A 7 20.13 -12.94 -6.05
C LEU A 7 19.62 -14.34 -6.43
N LYS A 8 18.51 -14.78 -5.83
CA LYS A 8 17.87 -16.07 -6.09
C LYS A 8 16.73 -15.98 -7.09
N TYR A 9 16.22 -14.78 -7.34
CA TYR A 9 15.13 -14.55 -8.27
C TYR A 9 15.51 -15.01 -9.68
N ARG A 10 14.61 -15.75 -10.34
CA ARG A 10 14.78 -16.27 -11.70
C ARG A 10 13.46 -16.11 -12.45
N ARG A 11 13.54 -15.86 -13.75
CA ARG A 11 12.37 -15.83 -14.64
C ARG A 11 11.69 -17.20 -14.67
N ALA A 12 10.37 -17.18 -14.87
CA ALA A 12 9.64 -18.40 -15.17
C ALA A 12 10.08 -18.93 -16.55
N GLY A 13 10.31 -20.24 -16.64
CA GLY A 13 10.66 -20.92 -17.90
C GLY A 13 9.46 -21.37 -18.72
N TRP A 14 8.26 -20.84 -18.44
CA TRP A 14 6.99 -21.23 -19.07
C TRP A 14 6.09 -20.00 -19.28
N LYS A 15 5.03 -20.15 -20.07
CA LYS A 15 4.01 -19.13 -20.31
C LYS A 15 2.62 -19.75 -20.23
N GLY A 16 1.66 -19.02 -19.65
CA GLY A 16 0.29 -19.50 -19.47
C GLY A 16 0.10 -20.38 -18.23
N PRO A 17 -1.16 -20.80 -17.97
CA PRO A 17 -1.49 -21.61 -16.81
C PRO A 17 -0.93 -23.02 -16.98
N ARG A 18 -0.40 -23.60 -15.89
CA ARG A 18 0.18 -24.95 -15.91
C ARG A 18 -0.89 -26.04 -15.84
N ASN A 19 -2.06 -25.72 -15.28
CA ASN A 19 -3.23 -26.59 -15.24
C ASN A 19 -4.36 -26.01 -16.09
N THR A 20 -5.27 -26.87 -16.55
CA THR A 20 -6.47 -26.41 -17.26
C THR A 20 -7.30 -25.51 -16.34
N PRO A 21 -7.64 -24.28 -16.78
CA PRO A 21 -8.51 -23.40 -16.01
C PRO A 21 -9.90 -24.01 -15.84
N VAL A 22 -10.39 -24.00 -14.60
CA VAL A 22 -11.75 -24.45 -14.22
C VAL A 22 -12.77 -23.35 -14.45
N TYR A 23 -12.34 -22.09 -14.37
CA TYR A 23 -13.15 -20.90 -14.61
C TYR A 23 -12.97 -20.38 -16.05
N PRO A 24 -13.94 -19.61 -16.58
CA PRO A 24 -13.79 -18.94 -17.88
C PRO A 24 -12.53 -18.07 -17.94
N THR A 25 -11.87 -18.07 -19.10
CA THR A 25 -10.64 -17.31 -19.36
C THR A 25 -10.82 -16.18 -20.36
N ASP A 26 -12.04 -15.96 -20.85
CA ASP A 26 -12.34 -14.78 -21.67
C ASP A 26 -12.06 -13.51 -20.87
N GLU A 27 -11.57 -12.46 -21.53
CA GLU A 27 -11.16 -11.24 -20.83
C GLU A 27 -12.36 -10.61 -20.07
N ILE A 28 -12.30 -10.66 -18.73
CA ILE A 28 -13.28 -9.98 -17.87
C ILE A 28 -12.85 -8.54 -17.60
N VAL A 29 -11.58 -8.38 -17.24
CA VAL A 29 -10.91 -7.10 -16.94
C VAL A 29 -9.41 -7.34 -17.08
N ASN A 30 -8.68 -6.39 -17.68
CA ASN A 30 -7.22 -6.45 -17.75
C ASN A 30 -6.59 -5.79 -16.52
N LEU A 31 -6.28 -6.58 -15.50
CA LEU A 31 -5.71 -6.11 -14.23
C LEU A 31 -4.22 -5.74 -14.32
N THR A 32 -3.57 -5.96 -15.48
CA THR A 32 -2.19 -5.53 -15.72
C THR A 32 -2.10 -4.12 -16.30
N SER A 33 -3.19 -3.64 -16.93
CA SER A 33 -3.27 -2.28 -17.42
C SER A 33 -3.37 -1.28 -16.27
N LEU A 34 -2.47 -0.30 -16.20
CA LEU A 34 -2.53 0.75 -15.19
C LEU A 34 -3.75 1.67 -15.37
N ASP A 35 -4.26 1.76 -16.61
CA ASP A 35 -5.36 2.67 -16.95
C ASP A 35 -6.69 2.28 -16.31
N VAL A 36 -6.91 0.98 -16.05
CA VAL A 36 -8.15 0.52 -15.40
C VAL A 36 -8.26 0.98 -13.94
N PHE A 37 -7.17 1.49 -13.36
CA PHE A 37 -7.10 1.98 -11.97
C PHE A 37 -7.12 3.51 -11.85
N ARG A 38 -7.14 4.25 -12.97
CA ARG A 38 -7.11 5.74 -12.96
C ARG A 38 -8.31 6.40 -12.29
N THR A 39 -9.43 5.69 -12.18
CA THR A 39 -10.65 6.16 -11.49
C THR A 39 -10.91 5.37 -10.21
N GLY A 40 -9.88 4.74 -9.67
CA GLY A 40 -9.97 3.78 -8.57
C GLY A 40 -10.21 2.35 -9.04
N HIS A 41 -10.69 1.50 -8.14
CA HIS A 41 -10.88 0.07 -8.43
C HIS A 41 -11.85 -0.18 -9.60
N PRO A 42 -11.57 -1.16 -10.49
CA PRO A 42 -12.46 -1.53 -11.60
C PRO A 42 -13.68 -2.33 -11.10
N ILE A 43 -14.64 -1.63 -10.50
CA ILE A 43 -15.76 -2.24 -9.76
C ILE A 43 -16.59 -3.21 -10.59
N GLU A 44 -16.88 -2.88 -11.85
CA GLU A 44 -17.65 -3.79 -12.73
C GLU A 44 -16.85 -5.05 -13.07
N GLY A 45 -15.54 -4.92 -13.28
CA GLY A 45 -14.64 -6.07 -13.43
C GLY A 45 -14.64 -6.95 -12.16
N TYR A 46 -14.55 -6.35 -10.97
CA TYR A 46 -14.59 -7.08 -9.71
C TYR A 46 -15.92 -7.81 -9.48
N LYS A 47 -17.06 -7.21 -9.83
CA LYS A 47 -18.37 -7.88 -9.74
C LYS A 47 -18.41 -9.13 -10.61
N ARG A 48 -17.94 -9.02 -11.86
CA ARG A 48 -17.88 -10.15 -12.80
C ARG A 48 -16.91 -11.23 -12.34
N LEU A 49 -15.72 -10.86 -11.86
CA LEU A 49 -14.77 -11.82 -11.27
C LEU A 49 -15.41 -12.61 -10.13
N LEU A 50 -16.07 -11.93 -9.18
CA LEU A 50 -16.72 -12.60 -8.05
C LEU A 50 -17.85 -13.55 -8.48
N ALA A 51 -18.60 -13.20 -9.54
CA ALA A 51 -19.75 -13.98 -10.00
C ALA A 51 -19.38 -15.12 -10.96
N GLU A 52 -18.41 -14.90 -11.85
CA GLU A 52 -18.10 -15.77 -12.99
C GLU A 52 -16.78 -16.53 -12.81
N ALA A 53 -15.72 -15.87 -12.30
CA ALA A 53 -14.36 -16.39 -12.26
C ALA A 53 -13.58 -15.87 -11.01
N PRO A 54 -13.90 -16.35 -9.80
CA PRO A 54 -13.28 -15.88 -8.56
C PRO A 54 -11.77 -16.19 -8.46
N VAL A 55 -11.31 -17.20 -9.21
CA VAL A 55 -9.90 -17.51 -9.46
C VAL A 55 -9.69 -17.45 -10.97
N TYR A 56 -9.26 -16.29 -11.46
CA TYR A 56 -9.20 -15.94 -12.88
C TYR A 56 -7.76 -15.96 -13.37
N TRP A 57 -7.52 -16.51 -14.56
CA TRP A 57 -6.20 -16.43 -15.19
C TRP A 57 -6.03 -15.08 -15.88
N GLN A 58 -5.07 -14.28 -15.40
CA GLN A 58 -4.70 -13.00 -15.98
C GLN A 58 -3.39 -13.15 -16.75
N GLU A 59 -3.46 -12.91 -18.06
CA GLU A 59 -2.27 -12.82 -18.89
C GLU A 59 -1.48 -11.55 -18.58
N GLU A 60 -0.15 -11.62 -18.72
CA GLU A 60 0.75 -10.48 -18.61
C GLU A 60 1.37 -10.14 -19.96
N PRO A 61 1.46 -8.83 -20.30
CA PRO A 61 1.96 -8.40 -21.60
C PRO A 61 3.46 -8.65 -21.78
N GLN A 62 4.24 -8.69 -20.68
CA GLN A 62 5.68 -8.90 -20.73
C GLN A 62 6.02 -10.34 -21.10
N GLU A 63 6.93 -10.54 -22.07
CA GLU A 63 7.41 -11.88 -22.43
C GLU A 63 8.11 -12.61 -21.26
N ALA A 64 8.71 -11.85 -20.34
CA ALA A 64 9.41 -12.39 -19.18
C ALA A 64 8.46 -12.93 -18.09
N GLU A 65 7.16 -12.60 -18.17
CA GLU A 65 6.18 -12.93 -17.14
C GLU A 65 5.23 -14.05 -17.62
N PRO A 66 4.99 -15.09 -16.80
CA PRO A 66 4.18 -16.22 -17.22
C PRO A 66 2.67 -15.94 -17.22
N GLY A 67 2.20 -14.86 -16.60
CA GLY A 67 0.82 -14.65 -16.17
C GLY A 67 0.60 -15.03 -14.69
N TYR A 68 -0.62 -14.84 -14.19
CA TYR A 68 -0.97 -15.17 -12.81
C TYR A 68 -2.45 -15.51 -12.58
N TRP A 69 -2.71 -16.18 -11.46
CA TRP A 69 -4.06 -16.40 -10.93
C TRP A 69 -4.52 -15.22 -10.08
N ALA A 70 -5.45 -14.41 -10.58
CA ALA A 70 -6.12 -13.33 -9.87
C ALA A 70 -7.23 -13.89 -8.97
N VAL A 71 -7.14 -13.63 -7.67
CA VAL A 71 -8.08 -14.16 -6.66
C VAL A 71 -8.88 -13.01 -6.05
N SER A 72 -10.20 -13.08 -6.21
CA SER A 72 -11.13 -11.99 -5.83
C SER A 72 -12.02 -12.32 -4.63
N ARG A 73 -12.33 -13.60 -4.39
CA ARG A 73 -13.25 -14.00 -3.30
C ARG A 73 -12.60 -13.85 -1.92
N TYR A 74 -13.37 -13.35 -0.95
CA TYR A 74 -12.89 -13.06 0.41
C TYR A 74 -12.34 -14.30 1.13
N SER A 75 -13.01 -15.45 1.01
CA SER A 75 -12.58 -16.71 1.63
C SER A 75 -11.25 -17.21 1.07
N ASP A 76 -11.03 -17.01 -0.22
CA ASP A 76 -9.90 -17.58 -0.96
C ASP A 76 -8.65 -16.73 -0.68
N VAL A 77 -8.79 -15.40 -0.69
CA VAL A 77 -7.76 -14.46 -0.22
C VAL A 77 -7.32 -14.78 1.22
N LYS A 78 -8.26 -15.06 2.13
CA LYS A 78 -7.92 -15.45 3.50
C LYS A 78 -7.24 -16.81 3.58
N THR A 79 -7.62 -17.76 2.73
CA THR A 79 -6.99 -19.08 2.68
C THR A 79 -5.52 -18.97 2.29
N ILE A 80 -5.24 -18.20 1.23
CA ILE A 80 -3.88 -17.91 0.77
C ILE A 80 -3.06 -17.24 1.87
N SER A 81 -3.62 -16.18 2.47
CA SER A 81 -2.95 -15.40 3.52
C SER A 81 -2.62 -16.20 4.80
N LYS A 82 -3.33 -17.31 5.04
CA LYS A 82 -3.15 -18.17 6.23
C LYS A 82 -2.10 -19.27 6.05
N LYS A 83 -1.64 -19.52 4.82
CA LYS A 83 -0.75 -20.63 4.48
C LYS A 83 0.55 -20.13 3.83
N PRO A 84 1.37 -19.32 4.53
CA PRO A 84 2.61 -18.79 3.98
C PRO A 84 3.62 -19.88 3.57
N GLU A 85 3.49 -21.09 4.12
CA GLU A 85 4.27 -22.26 3.73
C GLU A 85 3.92 -22.79 2.32
N ILE A 86 2.69 -22.56 1.84
CA ILE A 86 2.24 -22.91 0.49
C ILE A 86 2.31 -21.69 -0.44
N PHE A 87 2.01 -20.50 0.09
CA PHE A 87 1.95 -19.25 -0.67
C PHE A 87 3.01 -18.28 -0.15
N SER A 88 4.20 -18.36 -0.76
CA SER A 88 5.40 -17.64 -0.32
C SER A 88 5.38 -16.16 -0.73
N SER A 89 5.74 -15.28 0.21
CA SER A 89 6.10 -13.89 -0.08
C SER A 89 7.57 -13.77 -0.49
N GLN A 90 8.43 -14.66 0.01
CA GLN A 90 9.88 -14.58 -0.13
C GLN A 90 10.40 -14.98 -1.51
N LYS A 91 9.77 -15.97 -2.15
CA LYS A 91 10.27 -16.58 -3.38
C LYS A 91 10.46 -15.56 -4.51
N ALA A 92 9.61 -14.52 -4.56
CA ALA A 92 9.70 -13.48 -5.57
C ALA A 92 9.11 -12.12 -5.13
N GLY A 93 9.03 -11.84 -3.83
CA GLY A 93 8.43 -10.61 -3.31
C GLY A 93 6.91 -10.53 -3.52
N VAL A 94 6.33 -9.34 -3.30
CA VAL A 94 4.87 -9.14 -3.21
C VAL A 94 4.23 -8.37 -4.36
N ASN A 95 5.03 -7.80 -5.27
CA ASN A 95 4.54 -7.10 -6.47
C ASN A 95 4.20 -8.11 -7.57
N ILE A 96 3.21 -7.80 -8.43
CA ILE A 96 2.86 -8.64 -9.61
C ILE A 96 4.05 -8.79 -10.56
N ALA A 97 4.56 -7.64 -11.02
CA ALA A 97 5.67 -7.57 -11.94
C ALA A 97 6.95 -7.88 -11.18
N LEU A 98 7.67 -8.86 -11.70
CA LEU A 98 9.02 -9.19 -11.28
C LEU A 98 10.04 -8.51 -12.20
N GLY A 99 9.60 -8.15 -13.41
CA GLY A 99 10.38 -7.41 -14.39
C GLY A 99 11.43 -8.28 -15.06
N ASP A 100 12.07 -7.72 -16.08
CA ASP A 100 13.27 -8.30 -16.66
C ASP A 100 14.46 -8.03 -15.71
N PRO A 101 15.10 -9.07 -15.13
CA PRO A 101 16.23 -8.88 -14.22
C PRO A 101 17.37 -8.03 -14.78
N ASP A 102 17.56 -8.04 -16.09
CA ASP A 102 18.62 -7.32 -16.79
C ASP A 102 18.26 -5.83 -16.99
N ASN A 103 16.98 -5.48 -16.87
CA ASN A 103 16.46 -4.12 -16.98
C ASN A 103 15.87 -3.60 -15.66
N MET A 104 16.25 -4.15 -14.51
CA MET A 104 15.80 -3.68 -13.19
C MET A 104 16.66 -2.54 -12.65
N HIS A 105 16.08 -1.68 -11.81
CA HIS A 105 16.85 -0.61 -11.16
C HIS A 105 17.73 -1.21 -10.04
N PRO A 106 19.03 -0.84 -9.95
CA PRO A 106 20.00 -1.53 -9.10
C PRO A 106 19.77 -1.42 -7.59
N LEU A 107 18.99 -0.43 -7.13
CA LEU A 107 18.64 -0.28 -5.70
C LEU A 107 17.18 -0.63 -5.40
N LEU A 108 16.23 -0.02 -6.12
CA LEU A 108 14.78 -0.23 -5.92
C LEU A 108 14.34 -1.69 -6.04
N SER A 109 14.85 -2.43 -7.04
CA SER A 109 14.43 -3.82 -7.25
C SER A 109 14.98 -4.75 -6.16
N PRO A 110 16.28 -4.71 -5.81
CA PRO A 110 16.78 -5.44 -4.64
C PRO A 110 16.07 -5.04 -3.35
N GLY A 111 15.85 -3.74 -3.11
CA GLY A 111 15.19 -3.27 -1.89
C GLY A 111 13.73 -3.69 -1.78
N ALA A 112 13.03 -3.93 -2.90
CA ALA A 112 11.69 -4.50 -2.93
C ALA A 112 11.64 -6.02 -2.62
N LEU A 113 12.75 -6.74 -2.85
CA LEU A 113 12.86 -8.19 -2.62
C LEU A 113 13.54 -8.55 -1.29
N ASP A 114 14.43 -7.70 -0.80
CA ASP A 114 15.19 -7.90 0.43
C ASP A 114 14.67 -6.97 1.52
N ASN A 115 13.50 -7.29 2.05
CA ASN A 115 12.90 -6.56 3.17
C ASN A 115 11.94 -7.50 3.92
N MET A 116 11.41 -7.04 5.05
CA MET A 116 10.55 -7.86 5.89
C MET A 116 9.25 -8.33 5.20
N ILE A 117 8.62 -7.54 4.32
CA ILE A 117 7.37 -7.98 3.66
C ILE A 117 7.61 -9.10 2.64
N ALA A 118 8.84 -9.20 2.13
CA ALA A 118 9.30 -10.24 1.20
C ALA A 118 10.10 -11.35 1.91
N LEU A 119 9.76 -11.67 3.16
CA LEU A 119 10.33 -12.81 3.89
C LEU A 119 9.22 -13.75 4.35
N ASP A 120 9.56 -15.03 4.48
CA ASP A 120 8.67 -16.04 5.06
C ASP A 120 9.29 -16.60 6.36
N GLY A 121 8.50 -17.40 7.08
CA GLY A 121 8.98 -18.18 8.23
C GLY A 121 9.62 -17.36 9.34
N GLU A 122 10.65 -17.94 9.97
CA GLU A 122 11.26 -17.38 11.17
C GLU A 122 11.98 -16.05 10.94
N PRO A 123 12.73 -15.81 9.84
CA PRO A 123 13.32 -14.50 9.56
C PRO A 123 12.30 -13.36 9.55
N HIS A 124 11.13 -13.57 8.95
CA HIS A 124 10.05 -12.58 8.97
C HIS A 124 9.54 -12.34 10.40
N VAL A 125 9.29 -13.42 11.17
CA VAL A 125 8.78 -13.33 12.54
C VAL A 125 9.78 -12.62 13.45
N GLU A 126 11.07 -12.91 13.31
CA GLU A 126 12.14 -12.34 14.12
C GLU A 126 12.30 -10.82 13.88
N LEU A 127 12.32 -10.38 12.62
CA LEU A 127 12.33 -8.95 12.29
C LEU A 127 11.08 -8.26 12.82
N ARG A 128 9.90 -8.82 12.53
CA ARG A 128 8.62 -8.24 12.95
C ARG A 128 8.53 -8.07 14.46
N ARG A 129 8.99 -9.07 15.22
CA ARG A 129 9.04 -9.03 16.69
C ARG A 129 9.92 -7.89 17.20
N GLN A 130 11.07 -7.66 16.56
CA GLN A 130 11.99 -6.59 16.95
C GLN A 130 11.45 -5.19 16.63
N HIS A 131 10.59 -5.06 15.61
CA HIS A 131 9.96 -3.78 15.26
C HIS A 131 8.73 -3.48 16.13
N MET A 132 8.07 -4.52 16.67
CA MET A 132 6.81 -4.43 17.42
C MET A 132 6.74 -3.39 18.55
N PRO A 133 7.82 -3.09 19.32
CA PRO A 133 7.76 -2.07 20.38
C PRO A 133 7.22 -0.70 19.91
N PHE A 134 7.53 -0.32 18.66
CA PHE A 134 7.12 0.94 18.03
C PHE A 134 5.70 0.92 17.44
N PHE A 135 4.97 -0.18 17.64
CA PHE A 135 3.58 -0.36 17.21
C PHE A 135 2.66 -0.77 18.37
N THR A 136 3.14 -0.62 19.61
CA THR A 136 2.35 -0.90 20.82
C THR A 136 1.36 0.23 21.10
N PRO A 137 0.23 -0.05 21.80
CA PRO A 137 -0.72 0.99 22.18
C PRO A 137 -0.09 2.17 22.95
N SER A 138 0.91 1.90 23.79
CA SER A 138 1.61 2.94 24.56
C SER A 138 2.40 3.89 23.65
N TYR A 139 3.18 3.35 22.71
CA TYR A 139 3.93 4.16 21.76
C TYR A 139 2.99 4.98 20.87
N ILE A 140 1.92 4.35 20.39
CA ILE A 140 0.92 5.01 19.53
C ILE A 140 0.21 6.15 20.27
N ALA A 141 -0.07 6.01 21.57
CA ALA A 141 -0.67 7.09 22.36
C ALA A 141 0.23 8.32 22.42
N GLN A 142 1.55 8.14 22.59
CA GLN A 142 2.51 9.25 22.59
C GLN A 142 2.66 9.88 21.20
N LEU A 143 2.70 9.06 20.15
CA LEU A 143 2.74 9.53 18.77
C LEU A 143 1.47 10.34 18.44
N LYS A 144 0.31 9.91 18.94
CA LYS A 144 -0.97 10.59 18.74
C LYS A 144 -0.96 12.02 19.24
N GLU A 145 -0.31 12.33 20.37
CA GLU A 145 -0.23 13.69 20.89
C GLU A 145 0.42 14.65 19.88
N LYS A 146 1.51 14.21 19.24
CA LYS A 146 2.20 14.97 18.19
C LYS A 146 1.36 15.09 16.93
N VAL A 147 0.71 14.00 16.52
CA VAL A 147 -0.17 13.96 15.35
C VAL A 147 -1.39 14.87 15.54
N ASP A 148 -2.02 14.88 16.72
CA ASP A 148 -3.15 15.75 17.03
C ASP A 148 -2.76 17.22 16.94
N ALA A 149 -1.60 17.60 17.50
CA ALA A 149 -1.07 18.94 17.40
C ALA A 149 -0.80 19.33 15.94
N LYS A 150 -0.15 18.44 15.17
CA LYS A 150 0.15 18.71 13.77
C LYS A 150 -1.11 18.84 12.91
N VAL A 151 -2.14 18.02 13.16
CA VAL A 151 -3.44 18.18 12.50
C VAL A 151 -4.02 19.56 12.79
N GLY A 152 -3.98 20.02 14.04
CA GLY A 152 -4.43 21.37 14.41
C GLY A 152 -3.74 22.47 13.61
N GLU A 153 -2.41 22.43 13.55
CA GLU A 153 -1.59 23.37 12.75
C GLU A 153 -1.96 23.34 11.26
N MET A 154 -2.07 22.14 10.69
CA MET A 154 -2.41 21.98 9.28
C MET A 154 -3.82 22.49 8.97
N LEU A 155 -4.78 22.33 9.88
CA LEU A 155 -6.12 22.89 9.73
C LEU A 155 -6.14 24.41 9.88
N ASP A 156 -5.25 24.99 10.69
CA ASP A 156 -5.06 26.44 10.78
C ASP A 156 -4.53 27.00 9.45
N GLU A 157 -3.53 26.36 8.87
CA GLU A 157 -2.98 26.70 7.55
C GLU A 157 -4.05 26.54 6.45
N LEU A 158 -4.82 25.45 6.49
CA LEU A 158 -5.89 25.16 5.54
C LEU A 158 -6.98 26.23 5.54
N ALA A 159 -7.37 26.76 6.71
CA ALA A 159 -8.36 27.84 6.82
C ALA A 159 -7.99 29.09 6.00
N THR A 160 -6.69 29.39 5.88
CA THR A 160 -6.19 30.54 5.10
C THR A 160 -6.34 30.36 3.59
N LYS A 161 -6.61 29.13 3.13
CA LYS A 161 -6.75 28.76 1.71
C LYS A 161 -8.21 28.63 1.27
N ALA A 162 -9.16 28.88 2.16
CA ALA A 162 -10.57 28.90 1.78
C ALA A 162 -10.83 29.91 0.62
N PRO A 163 -11.81 29.64 -0.26
CA PRO A 163 -12.77 28.56 -0.19
C PRO A 163 -12.38 27.28 -0.93
N HIS A 164 -11.22 27.22 -1.60
CA HIS A 164 -10.79 26.06 -2.39
C HIS A 164 -9.33 25.72 -2.18
N CYS A 165 -9.01 24.42 -2.10
CA CYS A 165 -7.64 23.95 -2.11
C CYS A 165 -7.54 22.53 -2.69
N ASN A 166 -6.31 22.03 -2.87
CA ASN A 166 -6.08 20.62 -3.11
C ASN A 166 -5.87 19.90 -1.77
N PHE A 167 -6.81 19.05 -1.36
CA PHE A 167 -6.76 18.34 -0.09
C PHE A 167 -5.56 17.39 0.03
N VAL A 168 -5.08 16.85 -1.11
CA VAL A 168 -3.92 15.97 -1.11
C VAL A 168 -2.66 16.73 -0.73
N ASP A 169 -2.39 17.82 -1.44
CA ASP A 169 -1.16 18.61 -1.28
C ASP A 169 -1.08 19.26 0.10
N GLU A 170 -2.22 19.80 0.55
CA GLU A 170 -2.32 20.59 1.77
C GLU A 170 -2.48 19.75 3.04
N PHE A 171 -2.96 18.51 2.90
CA PHE A 171 -3.33 17.72 4.08
C PHE A 171 -2.98 16.24 3.96
N ALA A 172 -3.58 15.50 3.02
CA ALA A 172 -3.52 14.05 3.01
C ALA A 172 -2.13 13.47 2.71
N ALA A 173 -1.26 14.18 1.99
CA ALA A 173 0.14 13.78 1.76
C ALA A 173 1.07 14.21 2.90
N GLN A 174 0.76 15.31 3.58
CA GLN A 174 1.63 15.90 4.60
C GLN A 174 1.59 15.12 5.93
N LEU A 175 0.39 14.71 6.36
CA LEU A 175 0.21 14.10 7.68
C LEU A 175 0.90 12.72 7.81
N PRO A 176 0.83 11.81 6.82
CA PRO A 176 1.56 10.55 6.88
C PRO A 176 3.08 10.74 6.85
N LEU A 177 3.59 11.70 6.06
CA LEU A 177 5.01 12.04 6.04
C LEU A 177 5.51 12.57 7.38
N PHE A 178 4.74 13.45 8.02
CA PHE A 178 5.04 13.93 9.36
C PHE A 178 5.09 12.76 10.35
N THR A 179 4.08 11.90 10.34
CA THR A 179 3.98 10.76 11.26
C THR A 179 5.12 9.77 11.03
N LEU A 180 5.50 9.52 9.77
CA LEU A 180 6.64 8.70 9.40
C LEU A 180 7.95 9.29 9.91
N ALA A 181 8.15 10.61 9.76
CA ALA A 181 9.32 11.30 10.27
C ALA A 181 9.44 11.19 11.80
N GLU A 182 8.34 11.31 12.53
CA GLU A 182 8.31 11.08 13.99
C GLU A 182 8.66 9.63 14.34
N LEU A 183 8.09 8.66 13.62
CA LEU A 183 8.32 7.22 13.86
C LEU A 183 9.79 6.82 13.60
N LEU A 184 10.41 7.38 12.56
CA LEU A 184 11.78 7.08 12.14
C LEU A 184 12.83 7.96 12.82
N GLY A 185 12.43 8.97 13.60
CA GLY A 185 13.35 9.91 14.23
C GLY A 185 14.09 10.79 13.22
N VAL A 186 13.42 11.19 12.13
CA VAL A 186 13.98 12.11 11.13
C VAL A 186 13.98 13.54 11.67
N ASP A 187 15.16 14.15 11.64
CA ASP A 187 15.38 15.51 12.12
C ASP A 187 14.55 16.52 11.30
N GLN A 188 14.03 17.56 11.97
CA GLN A 188 13.10 18.51 11.35
C GLN A 188 13.64 19.17 10.07
N ALA A 189 14.95 19.45 10.02
CA ALA A 189 15.61 20.08 8.87
C ALA A 189 15.60 19.20 7.61
N ASP A 190 15.48 17.88 7.75
CA ASP A 190 15.48 16.94 6.62
C ASP A 190 14.06 16.58 6.16
N ARG A 191 13.02 16.89 6.93
CA ARG A 191 11.62 16.53 6.60
C ARG A 191 11.16 17.01 5.22
N PRO A 192 11.55 18.20 4.71
CA PRO A 192 11.19 18.62 3.36
C PRO A 192 11.66 17.65 2.25
N LYS A 193 12.78 16.94 2.46
CA LYS A 193 13.30 15.95 1.48
C LYS A 193 12.36 14.75 1.35
N LEU A 194 11.63 14.41 2.41
CA LEU A 194 10.77 13.23 2.41
C LEU A 194 9.62 13.37 1.41
N VAL A 195 9.08 14.59 1.25
CA VAL A 195 8.02 14.87 0.25
C VAL A 195 8.55 14.57 -1.16
N GLN A 196 9.73 15.08 -1.48
CA GLN A 196 10.33 14.88 -2.80
C GLN A 196 10.62 13.40 -3.08
N TRP A 197 11.25 12.70 -2.14
CA TRP A 197 11.55 11.27 -2.33
C TRP A 197 10.28 10.43 -2.43
N MET A 198 9.19 10.81 -1.76
CA MET A 198 7.92 10.10 -1.92
C MET A 198 7.42 10.22 -3.36
N THR A 199 7.37 11.43 -3.89
CA THR A 199 6.98 11.66 -5.29
C THR A 199 7.86 10.87 -6.26
N ASP A 200 9.18 10.83 -6.02
CA ASP A 200 10.12 10.07 -6.86
C ASP A 200 9.86 8.55 -6.78
N LEU A 201 9.52 8.02 -5.61
CA LEU A 201 9.19 6.59 -5.43
C LEU A 201 7.84 6.23 -6.06
N GLU A 202 6.84 7.11 -6.01
CA GLU A 202 5.54 6.91 -6.68
C GLU A 202 5.71 6.76 -8.20
N MET A 203 6.65 7.52 -8.79
CA MET A 203 6.95 7.48 -10.23
C MET A 203 7.79 6.26 -10.65
N ALA A 204 8.37 5.50 -9.71
CA ALA A 204 9.27 4.39 -10.03
C ALA A 204 8.62 3.31 -10.90
N SER A 205 7.37 2.93 -10.61
CA SER A 205 6.62 1.95 -11.41
C SER A 205 6.32 2.47 -12.82
N TYR A 206 6.07 3.78 -12.94
CA TYR A 206 5.82 4.41 -14.21
C TYR A 206 7.08 4.42 -15.08
N PHE A 207 8.22 4.84 -14.52
CA PHE A 207 9.51 4.83 -15.22
C PHE A 207 9.99 3.41 -15.56
N GLY A 208 9.74 2.44 -14.69
CA GLY A 208 9.94 1.02 -15.00
C GLY A 208 9.15 0.58 -16.24
N SER A 209 7.86 0.93 -16.29
CA SER A 209 6.98 0.60 -17.42
C SER A 209 7.43 1.26 -18.73
N VAL A 210 7.93 2.50 -18.68
CA VAL A 210 8.51 3.18 -19.85
C VAL A 210 9.80 2.50 -20.31
N ARG A 211 10.71 2.16 -19.38
CA ARG A 211 11.97 1.46 -19.68
C ARG A 211 11.74 0.09 -20.31
N GLU A 212 10.69 -0.60 -19.88
CA GLU A 212 10.27 -1.90 -20.43
C GLU A 212 9.46 -1.78 -21.73
N GLY A 213 9.19 -0.57 -22.22
CA GLY A 213 8.46 -0.33 -23.48
C GLY A 213 6.95 -0.58 -23.38
N LEU A 214 6.39 -0.67 -22.18
CA LEU A 214 4.97 -0.92 -21.92
C LEU A 214 4.13 0.35 -21.96
N LEU A 215 4.76 1.50 -21.73
CA LEU A 215 4.15 2.81 -21.83
C LEU A 215 5.02 3.73 -22.69
N ALA A 216 4.39 4.52 -23.55
CA ALA A 216 5.07 5.56 -24.29
C ALA A 216 5.43 6.72 -23.35
N PRO A 217 6.67 7.25 -23.38
CA PRO A 217 7.02 8.42 -22.59
C PRO A 217 6.27 9.67 -23.11
N THR A 218 5.79 10.50 -22.19
CA THR A 218 5.31 11.86 -22.50
C THR A 218 6.41 12.88 -22.20
N PRO A 219 6.33 14.11 -22.74
CA PRO A 219 7.28 15.17 -22.42
C PRO A 219 7.41 15.45 -20.91
N GLU A 220 6.28 15.46 -20.20
CA GLU A 220 6.22 15.67 -18.75
C GLU A 220 6.96 14.57 -17.98
N LEU A 221 6.90 13.33 -18.47
CA LEU A 221 7.60 12.21 -17.88
C LEU A 221 9.10 12.24 -18.11
N LEU A 222 9.52 12.66 -19.31
CA LEU A 222 10.95 12.85 -19.60
C LEU A 222 11.53 13.95 -18.71
N GLU A 223 10.76 15.02 -18.45
CA GLU A 223 11.13 16.05 -17.50
C GLU A 223 11.21 15.52 -16.07
N ALA A 224 10.20 14.78 -15.61
CA ALA A 224 10.20 14.15 -14.29
C ALA A 224 11.35 13.14 -14.10
N TYR A 225 11.75 12.45 -15.17
CA TYR A 225 12.88 11.51 -15.17
C TYR A 225 14.22 12.21 -15.01
N ASN A 226 14.35 13.49 -15.40
CA ASN A 226 15.61 14.23 -15.28
C ASN A 226 16.05 14.32 -13.81
N GLY A 227 17.23 13.78 -13.52
CA GLY A 227 17.79 13.72 -12.16
C GLY A 227 17.06 12.75 -11.22
N TRP A 228 16.11 11.95 -11.71
CA TRP A 228 15.40 10.96 -10.88
C TRP A 228 16.37 9.91 -10.31
N GLU A 229 17.31 9.43 -11.12
CA GLU A 229 18.34 8.48 -10.66
C GLU A 229 19.19 9.05 -9.51
N ASP A 230 19.59 10.33 -9.60
CA ASP A 230 20.35 11.01 -8.55
C ASP A 230 19.53 11.15 -7.25
N ARG A 231 18.23 11.48 -7.36
CA ARG A 231 17.35 11.61 -6.19
C ARG A 231 17.06 10.25 -5.53
N ILE A 232 16.92 9.18 -6.32
CA ILE A 232 16.83 7.81 -5.79
C ILE A 232 18.15 7.41 -5.10
N ALA A 233 19.30 7.74 -5.67
CA ALA A 233 20.59 7.49 -5.03
C ALA A 233 20.72 8.28 -3.71
N GLU A 234 20.29 9.54 -3.68
CA GLU A 234 20.25 10.37 -2.47
C GLU A 234 19.35 9.74 -1.39
N PHE A 235 18.17 9.27 -1.75
CA PHE A 235 17.24 8.58 -0.85
C PHE A 235 17.89 7.38 -0.15
N PHE A 236 18.57 6.51 -0.90
CA PHE A 236 19.26 5.35 -0.31
C PHE A 236 20.51 5.74 0.49
N ALA A 237 21.25 6.75 0.04
CA ALA A 237 22.41 7.27 0.77
C ALA A 237 22.01 7.86 2.13
N TYR A 238 20.90 8.61 2.16
CA TYR A 238 20.33 9.15 3.40
C TYR A 238 19.89 8.03 4.35
N GLY A 239 19.14 7.04 3.86
CA GLY A 239 18.73 5.89 4.66
C GLY A 239 19.94 5.15 5.25
N THR A 240 20.98 4.94 4.45
CA THR A 240 22.24 4.32 4.90
C THR A 240 22.89 5.14 6.02
N ALA A 241 22.98 6.47 5.87
CA ALA A 241 23.53 7.34 6.89
C ALA A 241 22.71 7.29 8.21
N GLN A 242 21.38 7.25 8.12
CA GLN A 242 20.52 7.11 9.30
C GLN A 242 20.73 5.76 10.00
N ILE A 243 20.83 4.67 9.24
CA ILE A 243 21.11 3.33 9.76
C ILE A 243 22.46 3.31 10.49
N GLU A 244 23.53 3.82 9.86
CA GLU A 244 24.86 3.87 10.46
C GLU A 244 24.91 4.74 11.72
N ASP A 245 24.19 5.86 11.74
CA ASP A 245 24.05 6.70 12.93
C ASP A 245 23.41 5.91 14.08
N ARG A 246 22.30 5.22 13.83
CA ARG A 246 21.60 4.43 14.86
C ARG A 246 22.33 3.16 15.29
N GLN A 247 23.23 2.62 14.48
CA GLN A 247 24.13 1.54 14.91
C GLN A 247 25.20 2.03 15.88
N LYS A 248 25.67 3.29 15.72
CA LYS A 248 26.66 3.91 16.61
C LYS A 248 26.02 4.51 17.85
N THR A 249 24.87 5.16 17.67
CA THR A 249 24.14 5.92 18.69
C THR A 249 22.65 5.60 18.59
N PRO A 250 22.19 4.45 19.13
CA PRO A 250 20.77 4.09 19.13
C PRO A 250 19.91 5.17 19.80
N ARG A 251 18.74 5.43 19.21
CA ARG A 251 17.70 6.34 19.72
C ARG A 251 16.42 5.56 20.01
N ASP A 252 15.43 6.22 20.62
CA ASP A 252 14.10 5.63 20.85
C ASP A 252 13.19 5.82 19.63
N ASP A 253 13.62 5.29 18.48
CA ASP A 253 12.91 5.36 17.20
C ASP A 253 12.92 4.02 16.45
N LEU A 254 11.98 3.85 15.52
CA LEU A 254 11.88 2.62 14.73
C LEU A 254 13.13 2.37 13.90
N MET A 255 13.81 3.44 13.45
CA MET A 255 15.06 3.32 12.71
C MET A 255 16.14 2.61 13.54
N SER A 256 16.20 2.85 14.85
CA SER A 256 17.12 2.15 15.75
C SER A 256 16.80 0.67 15.89
N ALA A 257 15.52 0.29 15.89
CA ALA A 257 15.13 -1.12 15.84
C ALA A 257 15.51 -1.78 14.51
N ILE A 258 15.31 -1.11 13.38
CA ILE A 258 15.69 -1.64 12.06
C ILE A 258 17.20 -1.83 11.99
N ALA A 259 17.96 -0.78 12.31
CA ALA A 259 19.40 -0.71 12.14
C ALA A 259 20.17 -1.74 12.99
N ASN A 260 19.61 -2.10 14.15
CA ASN A 260 20.21 -3.03 15.10
C ASN A 260 19.51 -4.39 15.15
N ALA A 261 18.49 -4.64 14.31
CA ALA A 261 17.80 -5.93 14.32
C ALA A 261 18.70 -7.07 13.81
N VAL A 262 18.57 -8.21 14.49
CA VAL A 262 19.34 -9.44 14.28
C VAL A 262 18.44 -10.48 13.63
N VAL A 263 18.97 -11.25 12.68
CA VAL A 263 18.28 -12.40 12.06
C VAL A 263 19.22 -13.58 12.02
N ASP A 264 18.74 -14.77 12.38
CA ASP A 264 19.53 -16.00 12.47
C ASP A 264 20.79 -15.82 13.37
N GLY A 265 20.67 -15.04 14.44
CA GLY A 265 21.76 -14.77 15.38
C GLY A 265 22.87 -13.83 14.86
N GLY A 266 22.69 -13.19 13.70
CA GLY A 266 23.64 -12.22 13.15
C GLY A 266 23.00 -10.92 12.65
N PRO A 267 23.80 -9.88 12.34
CA PRO A 267 23.27 -8.66 11.74
C PRO A 267 22.65 -8.95 10.37
N GLN A 268 21.68 -8.11 10.00
CA GLN A 268 21.09 -8.15 8.66
C GLN A 268 22.14 -7.77 7.59
N PRO A 269 22.08 -8.36 6.39
CA PRO A 269 22.82 -7.85 5.25
C PRO A 269 22.42 -6.39 4.93
N ASP A 270 23.35 -5.60 4.41
CA ASP A 270 23.16 -4.18 4.06
C ASP A 270 21.91 -3.94 3.18
N MET A 271 21.67 -4.82 2.20
CA MET A 271 20.50 -4.68 1.33
C MET A 271 19.17 -4.86 2.08
N TYR A 272 19.10 -5.67 3.13
CA TYR A 272 17.89 -5.79 3.94
C TYR A 272 17.60 -4.51 4.75
N LEU A 273 18.65 -3.81 5.19
CA LEU A 273 18.50 -2.52 5.88
C LEU A 273 18.03 -1.43 4.92
N LYS A 274 18.63 -1.35 3.73
CA LYS A 274 18.19 -0.45 2.64
C LYS A 274 16.77 -0.76 2.17
N GLY A 275 16.42 -2.04 2.04
CA GLY A 275 15.07 -2.49 1.71
C GLY A 275 14.05 -2.20 2.81
N ALA A 276 14.44 -2.28 4.08
CA ALA A 276 13.58 -1.87 5.19
C ALA A 276 13.29 -0.35 5.17
N TRP A 277 14.30 0.47 4.87
CA TRP A 277 14.11 1.91 4.65
C TRP A 277 13.12 2.18 3.50
N GLN A 278 13.34 1.57 2.32
CA GLN A 278 12.43 1.67 1.18
C GLN A 278 11.00 1.22 1.54
N LEU A 279 10.86 0.05 2.18
CA LEU A 279 9.56 -0.52 2.53
C LEU A 279 8.76 0.40 3.45
N ILE A 280 9.36 0.87 4.54
CA ILE A 280 8.64 1.66 5.54
C ILE A 280 8.26 3.02 4.97
N PHE A 281 9.11 3.59 4.11
CA PHE A 281 8.83 4.85 3.44
C PHE A 281 7.58 4.77 2.56
N ILE A 282 7.49 3.75 1.71
CA ILE A 282 6.35 3.53 0.81
C ILE A 282 5.11 3.08 1.59
N ALA A 283 5.26 2.09 2.47
CA ALA A 283 4.11 1.46 3.14
C ALA A 283 3.41 2.40 4.12
N GLY A 284 4.15 3.27 4.80
CA GLY A 284 3.60 4.19 5.82
C GLY A 284 2.85 5.38 5.23
N ASN A 285 3.13 5.73 3.97
CA ASN A 285 2.66 6.98 3.37
C ASN A 285 1.46 6.80 2.44
N ASP A 286 1.67 6.19 1.27
CA ASP A 286 0.67 6.12 0.19
C ASP A 286 -0.66 5.55 0.67
N THR A 287 -0.59 4.47 1.46
CA THR A 287 -1.79 3.78 1.91
C THR A 287 -2.63 4.65 2.85
N THR A 288 -1.98 5.43 3.72
CA THR A 288 -2.64 6.34 4.66
C THR A 288 -3.18 7.56 3.93
N ARG A 289 -2.38 8.19 3.05
CA ARG A 289 -2.79 9.30 2.18
C ARG A 289 -4.04 8.96 1.39
N ASN A 290 -4.02 7.82 0.69
CA ASN A 290 -5.14 7.38 -0.14
C ASN A 290 -6.38 7.02 0.68
N SER A 291 -6.21 6.49 1.89
CA SER A 291 -7.32 6.27 2.83
C SER A 291 -7.94 7.58 3.29
N MET A 292 -7.12 8.60 3.58
CA MET A 292 -7.59 9.93 3.94
C MET A 292 -8.33 10.57 2.78
N SER A 293 -7.73 10.66 1.60
CA SER A 293 -8.39 11.25 0.42
C SER A 293 -9.67 10.48 0.05
N GLY A 294 -9.62 9.15 0.02
CA GLY A 294 -10.76 8.31 -0.31
C GLY A 294 -11.93 8.46 0.67
N MET A 295 -11.68 8.70 1.96
CA MET A 295 -12.74 8.99 2.93
C MET A 295 -13.44 10.33 2.65
N MET A 296 -12.73 11.36 2.16
CA MET A 296 -13.32 12.64 1.78
C MET A 296 -14.27 12.47 0.59
N LYS A 297 -13.83 11.71 -0.42
CA LYS A 297 -14.68 11.33 -1.56
C LYS A 297 -15.94 10.59 -1.09
N LEU A 298 -15.80 9.58 -0.24
CA LEU A 298 -16.94 8.80 0.26
C LEU A 298 -17.93 9.66 1.05
N LEU A 299 -17.45 10.55 1.92
CA LEU A 299 -18.32 11.48 2.67
C LEU A 299 -19.00 12.50 1.76
N THR A 300 -18.33 12.92 0.68
CA THR A 300 -18.90 13.83 -0.33
C THR A 300 -20.01 13.14 -1.13
N GLU A 301 -19.80 11.89 -1.55
CA GLU A 301 -20.75 11.11 -2.35
C GLU A 301 -21.93 10.57 -1.52
N ASN A 302 -21.80 10.56 -0.20
CA ASN A 302 -22.82 10.03 0.73
C ASN A 302 -23.13 11.06 1.82
N PRO A 303 -23.81 12.18 1.46
CA PRO A 303 -24.07 13.29 2.38
C PRO A 303 -24.95 12.89 3.57
N ASP A 304 -25.81 11.86 3.42
CA ASP A 304 -26.60 11.29 4.51
C ASP A 304 -25.70 10.63 5.57
N GLN A 305 -24.68 9.88 5.14
CA GLN A 305 -23.70 9.26 6.02
C GLN A 305 -22.84 10.33 6.72
N LYS A 306 -22.44 11.37 5.97
CA LYS A 306 -21.71 12.52 6.53
C LYS A 306 -22.54 13.23 7.60
N ALA A 307 -23.84 13.48 7.35
CA ALA A 307 -24.73 14.09 8.32
C ALA A 307 -24.85 13.25 9.62
N LYS A 308 -25.04 11.93 9.49
CA LYS A 308 -25.04 11.02 10.66
C LYS A 308 -23.75 11.09 11.47
N LEU A 309 -22.60 11.17 10.79
CA LEU A 309 -21.30 11.25 11.43
C LEU A 309 -21.09 12.58 12.16
N LEU A 310 -21.58 13.69 11.60
CA LEU A 310 -21.57 15.01 12.24
C LEU A 310 -22.48 15.03 13.47
N ASP A 311 -23.67 14.43 13.38
CA ASP A 311 -24.61 14.33 14.49
C ASP A 311 -24.10 13.42 15.62
N ASN A 312 -23.33 12.38 15.28
CA ASN A 312 -22.74 11.45 16.23
C ASN A 312 -21.26 11.12 15.92
N PRO A 313 -20.31 11.95 16.41
CA PRO A 313 -18.88 11.74 16.19
C PRO A 313 -18.31 10.43 16.78
N ASN A 314 -19.07 9.70 17.60
CA ASN A 314 -18.67 8.38 18.11
C ASN A 314 -18.75 7.29 17.05
N LEU A 315 -19.40 7.55 15.90
CA LEU A 315 -19.41 6.64 14.74
C LEU A 315 -18.09 6.65 13.98
N LEU A 316 -17.22 7.64 14.20
CA LEU A 316 -15.99 7.86 13.43
C LEU A 316 -15.08 6.62 13.36
N PRO A 317 -14.79 5.89 14.47
CA PRO A 317 -13.92 4.71 14.38
C PRO A 317 -14.46 3.64 13.43
N ASN A 318 -15.78 3.42 13.38
CA ASN A 318 -16.38 2.47 12.45
C ASN A 318 -16.46 3.03 11.02
N ALA A 319 -16.77 4.32 10.86
CA ALA A 319 -16.73 5.01 9.58
C ALA A 319 -15.35 4.89 8.90
N ILE A 320 -14.27 4.97 9.68
CA ILE A 320 -12.89 4.78 9.18
C ILE A 320 -12.67 3.34 8.71
N GLN A 321 -13.13 2.33 9.45
CA GLN A 321 -13.03 0.93 8.99
C GLN A 321 -13.79 0.72 7.68
N GLU A 322 -14.98 1.31 7.56
CA GLU A 322 -15.80 1.21 6.35
C GLU A 322 -15.17 1.95 5.16
N ALA A 323 -14.62 3.14 5.40
CA ALA A 323 -13.90 3.90 4.39
C ALA A 323 -12.69 3.10 3.90
N ILE A 324 -11.88 2.53 4.79
CA ILE A 324 -10.73 1.69 4.44
C ILE A 324 -11.17 0.44 3.67
N ARG A 325 -12.30 -0.19 4.03
CA ARG A 325 -12.87 -1.32 3.27
C ARG A 325 -13.14 -0.94 1.82
N LEU A 326 -13.81 0.18 1.58
CA LEU A 326 -14.14 0.63 0.23
C LEU A 326 -12.92 1.17 -0.53
N VAL A 327 -12.09 1.99 0.12
CA VAL A 327 -10.90 2.56 -0.50
C VAL A 327 -9.90 1.47 -0.85
N SER A 328 -9.70 0.48 0.02
CA SER A 328 -8.76 -0.64 -0.13
C SER A 328 -7.44 -0.17 -0.78
N PRO A 329 -6.70 0.72 -0.10
CA PRO A 329 -5.65 1.52 -0.72
C PRO A 329 -4.54 0.69 -1.36
N VAL A 330 -4.26 -0.50 -0.80
CA VAL A 330 -3.44 -1.53 -1.44
C VAL A 330 -4.36 -2.37 -2.33
N ILE A 331 -4.09 -2.36 -3.64
CA ILE A 331 -4.90 -3.06 -4.64
C ILE A 331 -4.70 -4.58 -4.51
N HIS A 332 -3.43 -5.01 -4.43
CA HIS A 332 -3.10 -6.42 -4.43
C HIS A 332 -1.85 -6.77 -3.60
N MET A 333 -1.70 -8.06 -3.31
CA MET A 333 -0.44 -8.67 -2.91
C MET A 333 -0.27 -10.01 -3.65
N LYS A 334 0.92 -10.26 -4.19
CA LYS A 334 1.29 -11.50 -4.88
C LYS A 334 1.92 -12.50 -3.90
N ARG A 335 1.72 -13.79 -4.18
CA ARG A 335 2.44 -14.93 -3.62
C ARG A 335 2.91 -15.87 -4.74
N ILE A 336 3.90 -16.69 -4.44
CA ILE A 336 4.31 -17.83 -5.27
C ILE A 336 3.86 -19.13 -4.63
N VAL A 337 3.26 -20.01 -5.42
CA VAL A 337 2.85 -21.35 -5.00
C VAL A 337 4.11 -22.22 -4.81
N MET A 338 4.29 -22.81 -3.63
CA MET A 338 5.48 -23.58 -3.25
C MET A 338 5.32 -25.08 -3.44
N GLU A 339 4.09 -25.57 -3.58
CA GLU A 339 3.75 -26.96 -3.87
C GLU A 339 2.39 -27.01 -4.58
N ASP A 340 2.15 -28.05 -5.39
CA ASP A 340 0.88 -28.24 -6.07
C ASP A 340 -0.29 -28.22 -5.06
N THR A 341 -1.30 -27.40 -5.33
CA THR A 341 -2.39 -27.13 -4.39
C THR A 341 -3.68 -26.74 -5.12
N GLU A 342 -4.71 -26.34 -4.38
CA GLU A 342 -5.97 -25.87 -4.94
C GLU A 342 -6.48 -24.63 -4.18
N VAL A 343 -7.01 -23.66 -4.93
CA VAL A 343 -7.73 -22.50 -4.37
C VAL A 343 -9.04 -22.35 -5.12
N GLY A 344 -10.15 -22.26 -4.39
CA GLY A 344 -11.46 -22.05 -5.00
C GLY A 344 -11.82 -23.09 -6.06
N GLY A 345 -11.36 -24.34 -5.95
CA GLY A 345 -11.58 -25.38 -6.96
C GLY A 345 -10.63 -25.33 -8.18
N GLN A 346 -9.74 -24.34 -8.27
CA GLN A 346 -8.72 -24.25 -9.33
C GLN A 346 -7.43 -24.95 -8.87
N PRO A 347 -6.96 -26.00 -9.59
CA PRO A 347 -5.64 -26.57 -9.37
C PRO A 347 -4.54 -25.57 -9.72
N LEU A 348 -3.59 -25.40 -8.80
CA LEU A 348 -2.43 -24.53 -8.94
C LEU A 348 -1.15 -25.36 -8.85
N SER A 349 -0.18 -25.08 -9.71
CA SER A 349 1.10 -25.77 -9.70
C SER A 349 2.19 -24.98 -8.98
N GLU A 350 3.18 -25.70 -8.45
CA GLU A 350 4.40 -25.08 -7.93
C GLU A 350 5.00 -24.07 -8.94
N GLY A 351 5.39 -22.91 -8.42
CA GLY A 351 6.00 -21.81 -9.16
C GLY A 351 5.00 -20.80 -9.74
N GLU A 352 3.69 -21.12 -9.79
CA GLU A 352 2.69 -20.19 -10.29
C GLU A 352 2.48 -18.98 -9.36
N LYS A 353 2.15 -17.84 -9.97
CA LYS A 353 1.80 -16.60 -9.27
C LYS A 353 0.34 -16.63 -8.87
N VAL A 354 0.06 -16.23 -7.63
CA VAL A 354 -1.30 -16.00 -7.13
C VAL A 354 -1.38 -14.58 -6.58
N VAL A 355 -2.35 -13.81 -7.04
CA VAL A 355 -2.49 -12.38 -6.73
C VAL A 355 -3.82 -12.15 -6.05
N MET A 356 -3.77 -11.70 -4.80
CA MET A 356 -4.96 -11.43 -3.98
C MET A 356 -5.43 -9.99 -4.20
N TYR A 357 -6.65 -9.78 -4.70
CA TYR A 357 -7.21 -8.45 -4.92
C TYR A 357 -8.10 -8.01 -3.75
N TYR A 358 -7.57 -7.14 -2.90
CA TYR A 358 -8.27 -6.72 -1.67
C TYR A 358 -9.53 -5.90 -1.94
N GLY A 359 -9.50 -5.01 -2.94
CA GLY A 359 -10.65 -4.20 -3.31
C GLY A 359 -11.86 -5.02 -3.79
N ALA A 360 -11.60 -6.18 -4.41
CA ALA A 360 -12.63 -7.14 -4.81
C ALA A 360 -13.12 -7.95 -3.60
N ALA A 361 -12.20 -8.52 -2.82
CA ALA A 361 -12.53 -9.30 -1.62
C ALA A 361 -13.30 -8.48 -0.58
N ASN A 362 -12.97 -7.21 -0.43
CA ASN A 362 -13.67 -6.28 0.45
C ASN A 362 -15.06 -5.87 -0.06
N ARG A 363 -15.43 -6.29 -1.28
CA ARG A 363 -16.75 -6.11 -1.89
C ARG A 363 -17.44 -7.44 -2.19
N ASP A 364 -16.98 -8.53 -1.59
CA ASP A 364 -17.60 -9.84 -1.74
C ASP A 364 -18.97 -9.89 -1.03
N PRO A 365 -20.08 -10.12 -1.76
CA PRO A 365 -21.42 -10.18 -1.16
C PRO A 365 -21.60 -11.36 -0.20
N ALA A 366 -20.76 -12.39 -0.27
CA ALA A 366 -20.78 -13.49 0.70
C ALA A 366 -20.28 -13.07 2.09
N MET A 367 -19.53 -11.96 2.18
CA MET A 367 -19.00 -11.43 3.44
C MET A 367 -19.69 -10.11 3.86
N PHE A 368 -20.00 -9.24 2.90
CA PHE A 368 -20.56 -7.91 3.16
C PHE A 368 -21.89 -7.73 2.44
N GLU A 369 -22.98 -7.58 3.18
CA GLU A 369 -24.29 -7.23 2.61
C GLU A 369 -24.23 -5.84 1.96
N ASN A 370 -24.84 -5.67 0.77
CA ASN A 370 -24.77 -4.42 -0.01
C ASN A 370 -23.31 -3.90 -0.10
N PRO A 371 -22.38 -4.70 -0.67
CA PRO A 371 -20.94 -4.49 -0.48
C PRO A 371 -20.41 -3.19 -1.10
N HIS A 372 -21.15 -2.56 -2.01
CA HIS A 372 -20.76 -1.32 -2.66
C HIS A 372 -21.23 -0.07 -1.93
N ALA A 373 -22.16 -0.19 -0.98
CA ALA A 373 -22.66 0.95 -0.20
C ALA A 373 -21.66 1.34 0.89
N PHE A 374 -21.49 2.66 1.09
CA PHE A 374 -20.79 3.22 2.24
C PHE A 374 -21.77 3.32 3.40
N ASP A 375 -21.60 2.44 4.40
CA ASP A 375 -22.42 2.40 5.61
C ASP A 375 -21.53 2.55 6.84
N ILE A 376 -21.54 3.74 7.45
CA ILE A 376 -20.69 4.03 8.62
C ILE A 376 -21.11 3.25 9.87
N GLU A 377 -22.27 2.59 9.86
CA GLU A 377 -22.79 1.78 10.95
C GLU A 377 -22.64 0.27 10.67
N ARG A 378 -21.97 -0.10 9.55
CA ARG A 378 -21.74 -1.50 9.18
C ARG A 378 -21.05 -2.26 10.30
N LYS A 379 -21.74 -3.26 10.84
CA LYS A 379 -21.31 -4.04 12.03
C LYS A 379 -20.03 -4.86 11.84
N ASN A 380 -19.68 -5.18 10.60
CA ASN A 380 -18.53 -6.03 10.27
C ASN A 380 -17.48 -5.30 9.43
N ALA A 381 -17.48 -3.96 9.41
CA ALA A 381 -16.52 -3.16 8.65
C ALA A 381 -15.06 -3.48 9.02
N ASP A 382 -14.80 -3.73 10.31
CA ASP A 382 -13.48 -4.08 10.87
C ASP A 382 -12.90 -5.43 10.39
N ARG A 383 -13.74 -6.27 9.75
CA ARG A 383 -13.35 -7.56 9.16
C ARG A 383 -12.82 -7.46 7.73
N ASN A 384 -12.70 -6.25 7.19
CA ASN A 384 -12.07 -6.00 5.89
C ASN A 384 -10.61 -6.52 5.85
N LEU A 385 -10.12 -6.76 4.65
CA LEU A 385 -8.78 -7.27 4.34
C LEU A 385 -7.86 -6.19 3.79
N ALA A 386 -8.21 -4.89 3.89
CA ALA A 386 -7.38 -3.82 3.35
C ALA A 386 -5.99 -3.74 4.03
N PHE A 387 -5.90 -4.20 5.28
CA PHE A 387 -4.65 -4.36 6.01
C PHE A 387 -4.00 -5.75 5.84
N GLY A 388 -4.49 -6.57 4.91
CA GLY A 388 -4.09 -7.96 4.76
C GLY A 388 -4.61 -8.86 5.89
N PHE A 389 -4.14 -10.12 5.91
CA PHE A 389 -4.51 -11.11 6.92
C PHE A 389 -3.33 -12.05 7.21
N GLY A 390 -3.39 -12.77 8.33
CA GLY A 390 -2.39 -13.77 8.70
C GLY A 390 -1.07 -13.15 9.18
N THR A 391 0.04 -13.87 8.98
CA THR A 391 1.38 -13.50 9.43
C THR A 391 1.83 -12.12 8.91
N HIS A 392 1.40 -11.73 7.71
CA HIS A 392 1.73 -10.45 7.08
C HIS A 392 0.67 -9.35 7.29
N VAL A 393 -0.23 -9.49 8.27
CA VAL A 393 -1.15 -8.40 8.61
C VAL A 393 -0.37 -7.10 8.86
N CYS A 394 -0.88 -5.98 8.37
CA CYS A 394 -0.16 -4.70 8.39
C CYS A 394 0.29 -4.35 9.82
N LEU A 395 1.60 -4.15 9.99
CA LEU A 395 2.20 -3.79 11.27
C LEU A 395 1.76 -2.38 11.70
N GLY A 396 1.63 -1.46 10.74
CA GLY A 396 1.20 -0.07 10.95
C GLY A 396 -0.31 0.14 11.07
N ARG A 397 -1.13 -0.91 11.13
CA ARG A 397 -2.61 -0.79 11.13
C ARG A 397 -3.13 0.22 12.15
N GLN A 398 -2.66 0.13 13.40
CA GLN A 398 -3.14 1.00 14.47
C GLN A 398 -2.65 2.45 14.33
N ILE A 399 -1.46 2.66 13.76
CA ILE A 399 -0.95 4.01 13.44
C ILE A 399 -1.78 4.64 12.32
N ALA A 400 -2.11 3.90 11.27
CA ALA A 400 -2.97 4.39 10.18
C ALA A 400 -4.36 4.78 10.70
N LEU A 401 -4.99 3.91 11.51
CA LEU A 401 -6.30 4.19 12.11
C LEU A 401 -6.27 5.43 13.01
N MET A 402 -5.24 5.56 13.85
CA MET A 402 -5.05 6.73 14.72
C MET A 402 -4.93 8.01 13.90
N GLN A 403 -4.15 8.01 12.82
CA GLN A 403 -3.99 9.19 11.96
C GLN A 403 -5.31 9.61 11.31
N LEU A 404 -6.08 8.65 10.77
CA LEU A 404 -7.40 8.96 10.18
C LEU A 404 -8.36 9.49 11.24
N GLU A 405 -8.33 8.94 12.46
CA GLU A 405 -9.18 9.42 13.56
C GLU A 405 -8.81 10.84 13.98
N SER A 406 -7.53 11.11 14.20
CA SER A 406 -7.02 12.44 14.51
C SER A 406 -7.37 13.47 13.44
N ALA A 407 -7.17 13.12 12.17
CA ALA A 407 -7.49 13.95 11.02
C ALA A 407 -9.00 14.27 10.95
N TYR A 408 -9.83 13.24 10.80
CA TYR A 408 -11.25 13.43 10.51
C TYR A 408 -12.05 13.97 11.69
N ARG A 409 -11.65 13.66 12.93
CA ARG A 409 -12.30 14.24 14.12
C ARG A 409 -12.16 15.75 14.14
N GLN A 410 -10.97 16.27 13.87
CA GLN A 410 -10.71 17.71 13.89
C GLN A 410 -11.20 18.40 12.61
N LEU A 411 -11.00 17.78 11.45
CA LEU A 411 -11.44 18.29 10.16
C LEU A 411 -12.96 18.50 10.12
N LEU A 412 -13.74 17.49 10.50
CA LEU A 412 -15.21 17.58 10.47
C LEU A 412 -15.78 18.52 11.53
N ALA A 413 -15.07 18.70 12.65
CA ALA A 413 -15.47 19.67 13.67
C ALA A 413 -15.28 21.12 13.20
N ARG A 414 -14.23 21.39 12.41
CA ARG A 414 -13.87 22.73 11.95
C ARG A 414 -14.50 23.09 10.60
N PHE A 415 -14.51 22.14 9.67
CA PHE A 415 -15.00 22.31 8.30
C PHE A 415 -16.09 21.27 7.99
N PRO A 416 -17.23 21.31 8.71
CA PRO A 416 -18.31 20.32 8.53
C PRO A 416 -18.88 20.34 7.10
N ASP A 417 -18.72 21.43 6.36
CA ASP A 417 -19.19 21.61 5.00
C ASP A 417 -18.15 21.27 3.92
N MET A 418 -16.93 20.86 4.30
CA MET A 418 -15.89 20.50 3.33
C MET A 418 -16.30 19.33 2.44
N VAL A 419 -16.20 19.50 1.13
CA VAL A 419 -16.55 18.48 0.13
C VAL A 419 -15.57 18.52 -1.05
N MET A 420 -15.45 17.39 -1.76
CA MET A 420 -14.77 17.36 -3.05
C MET A 420 -15.50 18.26 -4.07
N ASP A 421 -14.75 19.11 -4.76
CA ASP A 421 -15.24 20.14 -5.67
C ASP A 421 -14.44 20.15 -6.99
N GLY A 422 -14.46 19.01 -7.67
CA GLY A 422 -13.71 18.79 -8.90
C GLY A 422 -13.44 17.30 -9.14
N GLU A 423 -12.78 17.01 -10.26
CA GLU A 423 -12.32 15.66 -10.55
C GLU A 423 -11.09 15.32 -9.72
N MET A 424 -11.10 14.14 -9.11
CA MET A 424 -9.94 13.56 -8.45
C MET A 424 -8.99 12.98 -9.49
N VAL A 425 -7.70 13.29 -9.40
CA VAL A 425 -6.67 12.73 -10.29
C VAL A 425 -5.98 11.56 -9.60
N CYS A 426 -5.80 10.46 -10.30
CA CYS A 426 -4.96 9.35 -9.85
C CYS A 426 -3.80 9.09 -10.82
N ALA A 427 -2.61 8.87 -10.27
CA ALA A 427 -1.50 8.37 -11.05
C ALA A 427 -1.79 6.94 -11.55
N PRO A 428 -1.37 6.57 -12.77
CA PRO A 428 -1.49 5.20 -13.27
C PRO A 428 -0.68 4.24 -12.39
N ASN A 429 -1.36 3.47 -11.54
CA ASN A 429 -0.74 2.56 -10.59
C ASN A 429 -1.69 1.38 -10.29
N ASN A 430 -1.18 0.15 -10.38
CA ASN A 430 -1.95 -1.07 -10.11
C ASN A 430 -1.60 -1.74 -8.77
N PHE A 431 -0.72 -1.13 -7.96
CA PHE A 431 -0.34 -1.58 -6.62
C PHE A 431 -1.07 -0.78 -5.53
N VAL A 432 -1.14 0.55 -5.66
CA VAL A 432 -1.89 1.43 -4.77
C VAL A 432 -2.84 2.34 -5.54
N HIS A 433 -3.94 2.72 -4.91
CA HIS A 433 -4.90 3.68 -5.45
C HIS A 433 -4.33 5.11 -5.32
N ALA A 434 -3.34 5.45 -6.15
CA ALA A 434 -2.50 6.66 -6.02
C ALA A 434 -3.23 7.97 -6.36
N ILE A 435 -4.00 8.52 -5.40
CA ILE A 435 -4.74 9.78 -5.54
C ILE A 435 -3.75 10.95 -5.44
N THR A 436 -3.50 11.63 -6.57
CA THR A 436 -2.53 12.73 -6.68
C THR A 436 -3.14 14.09 -6.44
N GLU A 437 -4.39 14.30 -6.84
CA GLU A 437 -5.08 15.58 -6.66
C GLU A 437 -6.51 15.36 -6.19
N MET A 438 -6.95 16.17 -5.24
CA MET A 438 -8.34 16.20 -4.79
C MET A 438 -8.76 17.64 -4.51
N PRO A 439 -9.32 18.34 -5.51
CA PRO A 439 -9.93 19.65 -5.29
C PRO A 439 -11.05 19.55 -4.26
N VAL A 440 -11.03 20.41 -3.25
CA VAL A 440 -12.09 20.52 -2.25
C VAL A 440 -12.55 21.97 -2.10
N SER A 441 -13.81 22.15 -1.73
CA SER A 441 -14.35 23.42 -1.27
C SER A 441 -14.85 23.36 0.16
N PHE A 442 -14.75 24.47 0.89
CA PHE A 442 -15.16 24.59 2.29
C PHE A 442 -15.28 26.07 2.71
N LYS A 443 -15.98 26.34 3.81
CA LYS A 443 -15.98 27.66 4.46
C LYS A 443 -14.79 27.79 5.41
N GLY A 444 -14.12 28.94 5.38
CA GLY A 444 -12.96 29.27 6.22
C GLY A 444 -13.29 29.56 7.67
#